data_AF-A0A2E2JFG7-F1
#
_entry.id   AF-A0A2E2JFG7-F1
#
_cell.length_a   1.000
_cell.length_b   1.000
_cell.length_c   1.000
_cell.angle_alpha   90.00
_cell.angle_beta   90.00
_cell.angle_gamma   90.00
#
_symmetry.space_group_name_H-M   'P 1'
#
loop_
_entity.id
_entity.type
_entity.pdbx_description
1 polymer ?
#
loop_
_entity_poly.entity_id
_entity_poly.type
_entity_poly.pdbx_seq_one_letter_code
_entity_poly.pdbx_strand_id
1 'polypeptide(L)'
;MDQTQKQAVEAVARAAATGSLMIVRQTARRIAAANGITDEERVDDLARFIIAEGGRLGVAMEPGSREAVERLKDDGAGTIVAL
;
A
#
# COMPACT_ATOMS: atom_id res chain seq x y z
N MET A 1 6.74 12.51 -12.51
CA MET A 1 6.17 11.31 -11.86
C MET A 1 6.59 10.10 -12.68
N ASP A 2 7.39 9.21 -12.09
CA ASP A 2 7.90 8.01 -12.76
C ASP A 2 6.85 6.87 -12.78
N GLN A 3 7.19 5.74 -13.42
CA GLN A 3 6.26 4.61 -13.57
C GLN A 3 5.85 4.00 -12.22
N THR A 4 6.77 3.95 -11.26
CA THR A 4 6.51 3.45 -9.91
C THR A 4 5.53 4.33 -9.14
N GLN A 5 5.68 5.64 -9.22
CA GLN A 5 4.76 6.59 -8.58
C GLN A 5 3.37 6.56 -9.23
N LYS A 6 3.27 6.38 -10.55
CA LYS A 6 1.97 6.19 -11.23
C LYS A 6 1.22 4.97 -10.69
N GLN A 7 1.91 3.84 -10.58
CA GLN A 7 1.30 2.61 -10.04
C GLN A 7 0.91 2.75 -8.56
N ALA A 8 1.69 3.49 -7.77
CA ALA A 8 1.34 3.79 -6.39
C ALA A 8 0.06 4.65 -6.30
N VAL A 9 -0.05 5.72 -7.10
CA VAL A 9 -1.27 6.55 -7.17
C VAL A 9 -2.49 5.70 -7.57
N GLU A 10 -2.36 4.83 -8.56
CA GLU A 10 -3.44 3.93 -8.98
C GLU A 10 -3.82 2.90 -7.91
N ALA A 11 -2.85 2.38 -7.16
CA ALA A 11 -3.12 1.46 -6.05
C ALA A 11 -3.90 2.17 -4.92
N VAL A 12 -3.48 3.37 -4.55
CA VAL A 12 -4.15 4.20 -3.54
C VAL A 12 -5.57 4.55 -4.00
N ALA A 13 -5.74 5.01 -5.24
CA ALA A 13 -7.05 5.37 -5.78
C ALA A 13 -8.02 4.17 -5.80
N ARG A 14 -7.53 2.96 -6.12
CA ARG A 14 -8.33 1.73 -6.02
C ARG A 14 -8.71 1.38 -4.59
N ALA A 15 -7.79 1.51 -3.64
CA ALA A 15 -8.09 1.26 -2.22
C ALA A 15 -9.15 2.23 -1.70
N ALA A 16 -9.04 3.53 -2.05
CA ALA A 16 -10.04 4.55 -1.72
C ALA A 16 -11.42 4.22 -2.32
N ALA A 17 -11.47 3.90 -3.61
CA ALA A 17 -12.72 3.61 -4.31
C ALA A 17 -13.45 2.36 -3.78
N THR A 18 -12.72 1.42 -3.21
CA THR A 18 -13.26 0.15 -2.70
C THR A 18 -13.42 0.11 -1.18
N GLY A 19 -12.98 1.15 -0.46
CA GLY A 19 -12.94 1.15 1.00
C GLY A 19 -11.99 0.10 1.60
N SER A 20 -10.95 -0.28 0.86
CA SER A 20 -10.01 -1.32 1.27
C SER A 20 -8.91 -0.79 2.19
N LEU A 21 -8.46 -1.64 3.11
CA LEU A 21 -7.25 -1.42 3.91
C LEU A 21 -6.01 -1.70 3.04
N MET A 22 -5.04 -0.79 3.06
CA MET A 22 -3.80 -0.95 2.28
C MET A 22 -2.61 -1.30 3.17
N ILE A 23 -1.95 -2.42 2.86
CA ILE A 23 -0.68 -2.80 3.50
C ILE A 23 0.45 -2.10 2.75
N VAL A 24 0.99 -1.02 3.33
CA VAL A 24 1.89 -0.08 2.66
C VAL A 24 3.15 -0.78 2.17
N ARG A 25 3.90 -1.44 3.07
CA ARG A 25 5.20 -2.03 2.71
C ARG A 25 5.07 -3.17 1.69
N GLN A 26 3.99 -3.96 1.78
CA GLN A 26 3.72 -5.01 0.82
C GLN A 26 3.37 -4.43 -0.56
N THR A 27 2.58 -3.35 -0.59
CA THR A 27 2.22 -2.65 -1.83
C THR A 27 3.46 -2.04 -2.48
N ALA A 28 4.29 -1.35 -1.71
CA ALA A 28 5.56 -0.79 -2.18
C ALA A 28 6.48 -1.87 -2.76
N ARG A 29 6.67 -3.00 -2.06
CA ARG A 29 7.49 -4.12 -2.54
C ARG A 29 6.97 -4.73 -3.84
N ARG A 30 5.65 -4.88 -3.98
CA ARG A 30 5.04 -5.41 -5.21
C ARG A 30 5.28 -4.48 -6.40
N ILE A 31 5.09 -3.18 -6.22
CA ILE A 31 5.34 -2.17 -7.25
C ILE A 31 6.84 -2.12 -7.58
N ALA A 32 7.72 -2.12 -6.58
CA ALA A 32 9.16 -2.14 -6.78
C ALA A 32 9.61 -3.37 -7.58
N ALA A 33 9.15 -4.57 -7.19
CA ALA A 33 9.44 -5.82 -7.89
C ALA A 33 8.95 -5.80 -9.35
N ALA A 34 7.75 -5.28 -9.62
CA ALA A 34 7.20 -5.14 -10.96
C ALA A 34 8.03 -4.21 -11.87
N ASN A 35 8.84 -3.32 -11.27
CA ASN A 35 9.74 -2.41 -11.98
C ASN A 35 11.23 -2.82 -11.87
N GLY A 36 11.51 -4.03 -11.40
CA GLY A 36 12.89 -4.55 -11.28
C GLY A 36 13.74 -3.83 -10.23
N ILE A 37 13.11 -3.19 -9.24
CA ILE A 37 13.80 -2.49 -8.15
C ILE A 37 14.09 -3.48 -7.04
N THR A 38 15.38 -3.70 -6.75
CA THR A 38 15.86 -4.57 -5.66
C THR A 38 16.45 -3.77 -4.49
N ASP A 39 16.51 -2.46 -4.62
CA ASP A 39 17.04 -1.55 -3.61
C ASP A 39 15.98 -1.27 -2.54
N GLU A 40 16.28 -1.63 -1.29
CA GLU A 40 15.35 -1.46 -0.17
C GLU A 40 15.14 0.03 0.16
N GLU A 41 16.11 0.91 -0.08
CA GLU A 41 15.94 2.35 0.13
C GLU A 41 14.85 2.92 -0.79
N ARG A 42 14.85 2.48 -2.06
CA ARG A 42 13.82 2.86 -3.03
C ARG A 42 12.45 2.26 -2.70
N VAL A 43 12.41 1.08 -2.09
CA VAL A 43 11.16 0.49 -1.58
C VAL A 43 10.61 1.35 -0.44
N ASP A 44 11.46 1.81 0.47
CA ASP A 44 11.06 2.66 1.59
C ASP A 44 10.59 4.06 1.13
N ASP A 45 11.24 4.65 0.14
CA ASP A 45 10.78 5.91 -0.47
C ASP A 45 9.41 5.76 -1.15
N LEU A 46 9.20 4.63 -1.81
CA LEU A 46 7.90 4.31 -2.41
C LEU A 46 6.82 4.09 -1.33
N ALA A 47 7.16 3.47 -0.20
CA ALA A 47 6.26 3.33 0.93
C ALA A 47 5.87 4.69 1.53
N ARG A 48 6.83 5.61 1.71
CA ARG A 48 6.56 6.99 2.16
C ARG A 48 5.65 7.73 1.18
N PHE A 49 5.87 7.56 -0.12
CA PHE A 49 5.02 8.13 -1.15
C PHE A 49 3.58 7.59 -1.08
N ILE A 50 3.40 6.28 -0.90
CA ILE A 50 2.08 5.65 -0.72
C ILE A 50 1.37 6.21 0.53
N ILE A 51 2.09 6.38 1.64
CA ILE A 51 1.51 6.96 2.88
C ILE A 51 1.01 8.38 2.62
N ALA A 52 1.80 9.22 1.94
CA ALA A 52 1.42 10.59 1.64
C ALA A 52 0.16 10.65 0.75
N GLU A 53 0.12 9.87 -0.34
CA GLU A 53 -1.04 9.81 -1.24
C GLU A 53 -2.28 9.19 -0.57
N GLY A 54 -2.09 8.13 0.22
CA GLY A 54 -3.16 7.48 0.97
C GLY A 54 -3.77 8.40 2.02
N GLY A 55 -2.95 9.17 2.74
CA GLY A 55 -3.39 10.17 3.70
C GLY A 55 -4.23 11.27 3.04
N ARG A 56 -3.85 11.71 1.83
CA ARG A 56 -4.61 12.70 1.06
C ARG A 56 -6.00 12.20 0.64
N LEU A 57 -6.15 10.90 0.41
CA LEU A 57 -7.41 10.28 -0.05
C LEU A 57 -8.21 9.60 1.08
N GLY A 58 -7.76 9.70 2.33
CA GLY A 58 -8.44 9.10 3.48
C GLY A 58 -8.41 7.57 3.49
N VAL A 59 -7.40 6.96 2.88
CA VAL A 59 -7.28 5.49 2.83
C VAL A 59 -6.76 4.96 4.15
N ALA A 60 -7.45 3.95 4.70
CA ALA A 60 -6.95 3.22 5.85
C ALA A 60 -5.69 2.42 5.46
N MET A 61 -4.62 2.54 6.25
CA MET A 61 -3.33 1.97 5.93
C MET A 61 -2.72 1.26 7.13
N GLU A 62 -2.02 0.17 6.84
CA GLU A 62 -1.20 -0.57 7.79
C GLU A 62 0.26 -0.60 7.34
N PRO A 63 1.23 -0.39 8.24
CA PRO A 63 2.65 -0.39 7.89
C PRO A 63 3.11 -1.78 7.42
N GLY A 64 2.56 -2.86 8.00
CA GLY A 64 2.93 -4.24 7.72
C GLY A 64 1.73 -5.18 7.66
N SER A 65 1.94 -6.33 6.99
CA SER A 65 0.90 -7.35 6.84
C SER A 65 0.58 -8.06 8.15
N ARG A 66 1.53 -8.12 9.09
CA ARG A 66 1.32 -8.73 10.41
C ARG A 66 0.38 -7.88 11.26
N GLU A 67 0.63 -6.58 11.38
CA GLU A 67 -0.26 -5.67 12.12
C GLU A 67 -1.66 -5.63 11.49
N ALA A 68 -1.75 -5.64 10.15
CA ALA A 68 -3.02 -5.72 9.44
C ALA A 68 -3.83 -6.99 9.74
N VAL A 69 -3.16 -8.15 9.78
CA VAL A 69 -3.79 -9.43 10.10
C VAL A 69 -4.24 -9.49 11.55
N GLU A 70 -3.46 -8.93 12.48
CA GLU A 70 -3.85 -8.85 13.90
C GLU A 70 -5.09 -7.97 14.08
N ARG A 71 -5.15 -6.79 13.45
CA ARG A 71 -6.35 -5.94 13.48
C ARG A 71 -7.59 -6.57 12.84
N LEU A 72 -7.44 -7.29 11.73
CA LEU A 72 -8.56 -7.97 11.09
C LEU A 72 -9.18 -9.06 11.97
N LYS A 73 -8.37 -9.70 12.81
CA LYS A 73 -8.85 -10.70 13.78
C LYS A 73 -9.65 -10.05 14.92
N ASP A 74 -9.24 -8.85 15.33
CA ASP A 74 -9.87 -8.15 16.46
C ASP A 74 -11.15 -7.39 16.04
N ASP A 75 -11.17 -6.76 14.86
CA ASP A 75 -12.28 -5.89 14.42
C ASP A 75 -13.35 -6.63 13.58
N GLY A 76 -13.06 -7.84 13.07
CA GLY A 76 -14.01 -8.66 12.32
C GLY A 76 -14.48 -8.09 10.96
N ALA A 77 -13.96 -6.94 10.53
CA ALA A 77 -14.35 -6.27 9.29
C ALA A 77 -13.11 -5.85 8.48
N GLY A 78 -12.97 -6.43 7.29
CA GLY A 78 -12.04 -5.97 6.26
C GLY A 78 -11.70 -7.08 5.26
N THR A 79 -11.58 -6.70 3.99
CA THR A 79 -11.19 -7.62 2.90
C THR A 79 -9.73 -7.36 2.56
N ILE A 80 -8.87 -8.36 2.71
CA ILE A 80 -7.51 -8.30 2.14
C ILE A 80 -7.65 -8.60 0.65
N VAL A 81 -7.63 -7.54 -0.17
CA VAL A 81 -7.54 -7.70 -1.62
C VAL A 81 -6.08 -7.96 -1.97
N ALA A 82 -5.72 -9.24 -2.12
CA ALA A 82 -4.48 -9.60 -2.78
C ALA A 82 -4.65 -9.37 -4.29
N LEU A 83 -3.96 -8.36 -4.82
CA LEU A 83 -3.59 -8.34 -6.25
C LEU A 83 -2.67 -9.53 -6.55
#